data_AF-A0A966WR09-F1
#
_entry.id   AF-A0A966WR09-F1
#
_cell.length_a   1.000
_cell.length_b   1.000
_cell.length_c   1.000
_cell.angle_alpha   90.00
_cell.angle_beta   90.00
_cell.angle_gamma   90.00
#
_symmetry.space_group_name_H-M   'P 1'
#
loop_
_entity.id
_entity.type
_entity.pdbx_description
1 polymer ?
#
loop_
_entity_poly.entity_id
_entity_poly.type
_entity_poly.pdbx_seq_one_letter_code
_entity_poly.pdbx_strand_id
1 'polypeptide(L)' 'EKLTAAEKQIVTELIAVQGKPADIGGYYKPDDAKASAALRPSATFNAILATL' A
#
# COMPACT_ATOMS: atom_id res chain seq x y z
N GLU A 1 -1.27 0.24 19.78
CA GLU A 1 -2.09 1.48 19.86
C GLU A 1 -2.20 2.22 18.52
N LYS A 2 -1.10 2.67 17.89
CA LYS A 2 -1.15 3.42 16.62
C LYS A 2 -1.92 2.73 15.47
N LEU A 3 -1.70 1.42 15.28
CA LEU A 3 -2.42 0.64 14.24
C LEU A 3 -3.93 0.59 14.52
N THR A 4 -4.32 0.32 15.76
CA THR A 4 -5.73 0.26 16.18
C THR A 4 -6.42 1.62 15.99
N ALA A 5 -5.75 2.72 16.33
CA ALA A 5 -6.30 4.07 16.15
C ALA A 5 -6.47 4.45 14.66
N ALA A 6 -5.62 3.93 13.78
CA ALA A 6 -5.61 4.25 12.35
C ALA A 6 -6.37 3.25 11.46
N GLU A 7 -6.95 2.18 12.04
CA GLU A 7 -7.52 1.04 11.31
C GLU A 7 -8.48 1.45 10.19
N LYS A 8 -9.48 2.28 10.51
CA LYS A 8 -10.49 2.72 9.53
C LYS A 8 -9.88 3.47 8.35
N GLN A 9 -8.88 4.31 8.61
CA GLN A 9 -8.19 5.07 7.57
C GLN A 9 -7.34 4.14 6.69
N ILE A 10 -6.59 3.22 7.31
CA ILE A 10 -5.79 2.22 6.59
C ILE A 10 -6.69 1.39 5.66
N VAL A 11 -7.80 0.87 6.17
CA VAL A 11 -8.75 0.09 5.37
C VAL A 11 -9.33 0.92 4.22
N THR A 12 -9.65 2.19 4.45
CA THR A 12 -10.14 3.10 3.40
C THR A 12 -9.11 3.30 2.30
N GLU A 13 -7.84 3.53 2.66
CA GLU A 13 -6.73 3.70 1.71
C GLU A 13 -6.50 2.42 0.88
N LEU A 14 -6.58 1.24 1.50
CA LEU A 14 -6.43 -0.05 0.81
C LEU A 14 -7.60 -0.35 -0.15
N ILE A 15 -8.82 0.04 0.20
CA ILE A 15 -10.00 -0.18 -0.67
C ILE A 15 -9.99 0.80 -1.86
N ALA A 16 -9.51 2.03 -1.69
CA ALA A 16 -9.56 3.07 -2.71
C ALA A 16 -8.81 2.73 -4.02
N VAL A 17 -7.86 1.81 -3.97
CA VAL A 17 -7.09 1.36 -5.15
C VAL A 17 -7.71 0.16 -5.86
N GLN A 18 -8.69 -0.52 -5.26
CA GLN A 18 -9.28 -1.73 -5.81
C GLN A 18 -10.10 -1.45 -7.07
N GLY A 19 -10.24 -2.48 -7.92
CA GLY A 19 -10.99 -2.40 -9.17
C GLY A 19 -10.29 -1.63 -10.30
N LYS A 20 -9.07 -1.14 -10.07
CA LYS A 20 -8.25 -0.44 -11.06
C LYS A 20 -7.06 -1.32 -11.48
N PRO A 21 -6.67 -1.32 -12.77
CA PRO A 21 -5.43 -1.95 -13.19
C PRO A 21 -4.22 -1.33 -12.46
N ALA A 22 -3.29 -2.18 -12.03
CA ALA A 22 -2.02 -1.75 -11.44
C ALA A 22 -0.86 -2.06 -12.40
N ASP A 23 -0.07 -1.04 -12.75
CA ASP A 23 1.15 -1.22 -13.53
C ASP A 23 2.33 -1.50 -12.59
N ILE A 24 2.87 -2.72 -12.67
CA ILE A 24 4.05 -3.15 -11.91
C ILE A 24 5.33 -3.18 -12.78
N GLY A 25 5.28 -2.71 -14.04
CA GLY A 25 6.46 -2.55 -14.89
C GLY A 25 7.05 -3.83 -15.51
N GLY A 26 6.41 -4.99 -15.34
CA GLY A 26 6.85 -6.26 -15.89
C GLY A 26 6.03 -7.44 -15.34
N TYR A 27 6.24 -8.64 -15.87
CA TYR A 27 5.54 -9.85 -15.40
C TYR A 27 6.46 -10.77 -14.59
N TYR A 28 7.51 -11.33 -15.21
CA TYR A 28 8.47 -12.21 -14.52
C TYR A 28 9.50 -11.46 -13.68
N LYS A 29 9.79 -10.21 -14.04
CA LYS A 29 10.68 -9.30 -13.33
C LYS A 29 10.05 -7.92 -13.31
N PRO A 30 9.08 -7.66 -12.40
CA PRO A 30 8.48 -6.35 -12.27
C PRO A 30 9.52 -5.31 -11.85
N ASP A 31 9.19 -4.05 -12.05
CA ASP A 31 9.98 -2.94 -11.52
C ASP A 31 9.72 -2.82 -10.02
N ASP A 32 10.78 -2.86 -9.21
CA ASP A 32 10.66 -2.90 -7.75
C ASP A 32 9.96 -1.65 -7.18
N ALA A 33 10.21 -0.48 -7.77
CA ALA A 33 9.59 0.76 -7.32
C ALA A 33 8.09 0.79 -7.64
N LYS A 34 7.70 0.40 -8.86
CA LYS A 34 6.30 0.29 -9.27
C LYS A 34 5.55 -0.78 -8.47
N ALA A 35 6.15 -1.96 -8.30
CA ALA A 35 5.57 -3.04 -7.51
C ALA A 35 5.39 -2.62 -6.05
N SER A 36 6.40 -1.99 -5.44
CA SER A 36 6.29 -1.48 -4.07
C SER A 36 5.18 -0.45 -3.93
N ALA A 37 5.05 0.48 -4.88
CA ALA A 37 3.99 1.49 -4.86
C ALA A 37 2.59 0.86 -5.00
N ALA A 38 2.44 -0.12 -5.90
CA ALA A 38 1.16 -0.80 -6.14
C ALA A 38 0.73 -1.69 -4.96
N LEU A 39 1.68 -2.40 -4.33
CA LEU A 39 1.40 -3.37 -3.27
C LEU A 39 1.36 -2.76 -1.86
N ARG A 40 1.88 -1.53 -1.69
CA ARG A 40 1.88 -0.81 -0.40
C ARG A 40 1.14 0.54 -0.51
N PRO A 41 -0.14 0.56 -0.92
CA PRO A 41 -0.83 1.81 -1.25
C PRO A 41 -1.23 2.66 -0.03
N SER A 42 -1.26 2.08 1.17
CA SER A 42 -1.59 2.82 2.40
C SER A 42 -0.36 3.54 2.96
N ALA A 43 -0.30 4.85 2.73
CA ALA A 43 0.73 5.72 3.30
C ALA A 43 0.71 5.69 4.83
N THR A 44 -0.49 5.68 5.43
CA THR A 44 -0.67 5.65 6.88
C THR A 44 -0.11 4.38 7.49
N PHE A 45 -0.41 3.23 6.89
CA PHE A 45 0.12 1.95 7.35
C PHE A 45 1.64 1.89 7.22
N ASN A 46 2.17 2.28 6.06
CA ASN A 46 3.62 2.31 5.81
C ASN A 46 4.37 3.21 6.81
N ALA A 47 3.82 4.39 7.12
CA ALA A 47 4.42 5.32 8.06
C ALA A 47 4.47 4.75 9.48
N ILE A 48 3.41 4.06 9.93
CA ILE A 48 3.40 3.44 11.26
C ILE A 48 4.47 2.34 11.35
N LEU A 49 4.59 1.49 10.33
CA LEU A 49 5.57 0.41 10.31
C LEU A 49 7.02 0.91 10.23
N ALA A 50 7.27 2.06 9.60
CA ALA A 50 8.59 2.66 9.53
C ALA A 50 9.12 3.18 10.88
N THR A 51 8.28 3.20 11.93
CA THR A 51 8.66 3.62 13.29
C THR A 51 9.00 2.46 14.23
N LEU A 52 9.03 1.24 13.71
CA LEU A 52 9.42 0.01 14.41
C LEU A 52 10.90 -0.29 14.19
#